data_AF-E6LE57-F1
#
_entry.id   AF-E6LE57-F1
#
_cell.length_a   1.000
_cell.length_b   1.000
_cell.length_c   1.000
_cell.angle_alpha   90.00
_cell.angle_beta   90.00
_cell.angle_gamma   90.00
#
_symmetry.space_group_name_H-M   'P 1'
#
loop_
_entity.id
_entity.type
_entity.pdbx_description
1 polymer ?
#
loop_
_entity_poly.entity_id
_entity_poly.type
_entity_poly.pdbx_seq_one_letter_code
_entity_poly.pdbx_strand_id
1 'polypeptide(L)'
;MYVMIGLSLLYASAMGGAAIKTISIRHYPGTLLCNLIGVVLVFLSLVKLPFLYLGIGTLFFAAILNGVIVFQKVTPRHMLIRLIFSLILVSFVYWIS
;
A
#
# COMPACT_ATOMS: atom_id res chain seq x y z
N MET A 1 -15.65 -6.18 -10.69
CA MET A 1 -15.63 -5.19 -9.58
C MET A 1 -15.31 -5.83 -8.22
N TYR A 2 -16.10 -6.80 -7.74
CA TYR A 2 -15.86 -7.45 -6.43
C TYR A 2 -14.49 -8.12 -6.27
N VAL A 3 -13.99 -8.79 -7.31
CA VAL A 3 -12.64 -9.41 -7.31
C VAL A 3 -11.54 -8.36 -7.11
N MET A 4 -11.73 -7.16 -7.68
CA MET A 4 -10.74 -6.08 -7.61
C MET A 4 -10.70 -5.43 -6.21
N ILE A 5 -11.86 -5.26 -5.58
CA ILE A 5 -11.96 -4.82 -4.19
C ILE A 5 -11.35 -5.86 -3.25
N GLY A 6 -11.61 -7.16 -3.49
CA GLY A 6 -11.00 -8.25 -2.73
C GLY A 6 -9.47 -8.27 -2.81
N LEU A 7 -8.91 -8.13 -4.00
CA LEU A 7 -7.45 -8.04 -4.20
C LEU A 7 -6.86 -6.79 -3.54
N SER A 8 -7.55 -5.66 -3.62
CA SER A 8 -7.11 -4.40 -3.01
C SER A 8 -7.11 -4.48 -1.47
N LEU A 9 -8.13 -5.08 -0.87
CA LEU A 9 -8.20 -5.35 0.56
C LEU A 9 -7.08 -6.30 1.01
N LEU A 10 -6.84 -7.37 0.25
CA LEU A 10 -5.77 -8.31 0.54
C LEU A 10 -4.39 -7.62 0.51
N TYR A 11 -4.18 -6.77 -0.51
CA TYR A 11 -2.98 -5.97 -0.66
C TYR A 11 -2.79 -4.97 0.50
N ALA A 12 -3.83 -4.23 0.86
CA ALA A 12 -3.82 -3.30 1.97
C ALA A 12 -3.49 -4.00 3.30
N SER A 13 -4.13 -5.15 3.55
CA SER A 13 -3.90 -5.97 4.75
C SER A 13 -2.44 -6.43 4.86
N ALA A 14 -1.89 -6.95 3.76
CA ALA A 14 -0.49 -7.38 3.69
C ALA A 14 0.49 -6.20 3.89
N MET A 15 0.18 -5.04 3.29
CA MET A 15 0.97 -3.82 3.46
C MET A 15 0.95 -3.31 4.90
N GLY A 16 -0.21 -3.24 5.54
CA GLY A 16 -0.37 -2.80 6.91
C GLY A 16 0.38 -3.71 7.88
N GLY A 17 0.23 -5.03 7.73
CA GLY A 17 0.94 -6.02 8.53
C GLY A 17 2.46 -5.94 8.35
N ALA A 18 2.93 -5.79 7.12
CA ALA A 18 4.36 -5.61 6.83
C ALA A 18 4.88 -4.30 7.46
N ALA A 19 4.14 -3.20 7.36
CA ALA A 19 4.52 -1.91 7.93
C ALA A 19 4.65 -1.96 9.45
N ILE A 20 3.70 -2.57 10.16
CA ILE A 20 3.75 -2.74 11.63
C ILE A 20 4.97 -3.56 12.05
N LYS A 21 5.33 -4.60 11.29
CA LYS A 21 6.45 -5.49 11.62
C LYS A 21 7.81 -4.90 11.28
N THR A 22 7.91 -4.09 10.22
CA THR A 22 9.21 -3.60 9.69
C THR A 22 9.53 -2.16 10.07
N ILE A 23 8.52 -1.30 10.21
CA ILE A 23 8.73 0.12 10.51
C ILE A 23 8.66 0.30 12.02
N SER A 24 9.79 0.67 12.62
CA SER A 24 9.80 1.08 14.02
C SER A 24 9.05 2.40 14.19
N ILE A 25 7.94 2.37 14.93
CA ILE A 25 7.15 3.56 15.35
C ILE A 25 8.05 4.69 15.86
N ARG A 26 9.15 4.32 16.54
CA ARG A 26 10.06 5.27 17.19
C ARG A 26 10.93 6.08 16.22
N HIS A 27 11.19 5.56 15.02
CA HIS A 27 12.10 6.17 14.06
C HIS A 27 11.37 6.79 12.87
N TYR A 28 10.28 6.17 12.39
CA TYR A 28 9.56 6.65 11.21
C TYR A 28 8.02 6.59 11.40
N PRO A 29 7.47 7.36 12.38
CA PRO A 29 6.05 7.33 12.68
C PRO A 29 5.19 7.81 11.50
N GLY A 30 5.67 8.81 10.75
CA GLY A 30 4.96 9.34 9.58
C GLY A 30 4.74 8.30 8.48
N THR A 31 5.73 7.45 8.23
CA THR A 31 5.61 6.40 7.21
C THR A 31 4.66 5.28 7.64
N LEU A 32 4.67 4.94 8.93
CA LEU A 32 3.70 4.00 9.48
C LEU A 32 2.27 4.54 9.39
N LEU A 33 2.06 5.80 9.77
CA LEU A 33 0.77 6.47 9.65
C LEU A 33 0.28 6.51 8.20
N CYS A 34 1.17 6.78 7.24
CA CYS A 34 0.82 6.79 5.82
C CYS A 34 0.37 5.41 5.32
N ASN A 35 1.03 4.33 5.76
CA ASN A 35 0.56 2.96 5.47
C ASN A 35 -0.81 2.69 6.10
N LEU A 36 -1.01 3.04 7.38
CA LEU A 36 -2.28 2.82 8.08
C LEU A 36 -3.43 3.60 7.46
N ILE A 37 -3.22 4.87 7.11
CA ILE A 37 -4.21 5.71 6.43
C ILE A 37 -4.56 5.11 5.07
N GLY A 38 -3.57 4.66 4.31
CA GLY A 38 -3.80 3.96 3.05
C GLY A 38 -4.65 2.69 3.21
N VAL A 39 -4.40 1.90 4.26
CA VAL A 39 -5.21 0.71 4.57
C VAL A 39 -6.65 1.10 4.89
N VAL A 40 -6.84 2.08 5.77
CA VAL A 40 -8.17 2.58 6.16
C VAL A 40 -8.95 3.09 4.95
N LEU A 41 -8.31 3.85 4.05
CA LEU A 41 -8.93 4.33 2.81
C LEU A 41 -9.36 3.18 1.89
N VAL A 42 -8.54 2.12 1.77
CA VAL A 42 -8.93 0.93 1.01
C VAL A 42 -10.10 0.19 1.68
N PHE A 43 -10.18 0.14 3.01
CA PHE A 43 -11.38 -0.41 3.69
C PHE A 43 -12.62 0.45 3.47
N LEU A 44 -12.49 1.78 3.46
CA LEU A 44 -13.59 2.69 3.12
C LEU A 44 -14.08 2.54 1.66
N SER A 45 -13.31 1.89 0.79
CA SER A 45 -13.75 1.58 -0.58
C SER A 45 -14.96 0.65 -0.64
N LEU A 46 -15.21 -0.13 0.43
CA LEU A 46 -16.42 -0.94 0.58
C LEU A 46 -17.70 -0.08 0.62
N VAL A 47 -17.58 1.19 1.01
CA VAL A 47 -18.69 2.14 1.09
C VAL A 47 -18.75 3.02 -0.17
N LYS A 48 -17.60 3.53 -0.63
CA LYS A 48 -17.52 4.38 -1.84
C LYS A 48 -16.25 4.10 -2.65
N LEU A 49 -16.44 3.79 -3.93
CA LEU A 49 -15.37 3.56 -4.91
C LEU A 49 -14.25 4.64 -4.97
N PRO A 50 -14.52 5.96 -4.89
CA PRO A 50 -13.45 6.97 -4.94
C PRO A 50 -12.37 6.82 -3.85
N PHE A 51 -12.72 6.24 -2.70
CA PHE A 51 -11.73 5.97 -1.64
C PHE A 51 -10.76 4.85 -2.01
N LEU A 52 -11.12 3.97 -2.95
CA LEU A 52 -10.22 2.94 -3.47
C LEU A 52 -9.00 3.57 -4.13
N TYR A 53 -9.22 4.55 -5.02
CA TYR A 53 -8.15 5.22 -5.77
C TYR A 53 -7.25 6.03 -4.83
N LEU A 54 -7.86 6.77 -3.89
CA LEU A 54 -7.14 7.50 -2.84
C LEU A 54 -6.32 6.55 -1.96
N GLY A 55 -6.90 5.42 -1.54
CA GLY A 55 -6.23 4.43 -0.72
C GLY A 55 -5.05 3.77 -1.42
N ILE A 56 -5.23 3.35 -2.68
CA ILE A 56 -4.16 2.76 -3.50
C ILE A 56 -3.04 3.79 -3.73
N GLY A 57 -3.36 5.04 -4.05
CA GLY A 57 -2.37 6.10 -4.22
C GLY A 57 -1.57 6.38 -2.94
N THR A 58 -2.25 6.40 -1.79
CA THR A 58 -1.62 6.61 -0.48
C THR A 58 -0.72 5.42 -0.12
N LEU A 59 -1.18 4.19 -0.33
CA LEU A 59 -0.38 2.98 -0.13
C LEU A 59 0.83 2.94 -1.07
N PHE A 60 0.71 3.40 -2.31
CA PHE A 60 1.81 3.49 -3.25
C PHE A 60 2.90 4.46 -2.77
N PHE A 61 2.49 5.66 -2.33
CA PHE A 61 3.41 6.64 -1.76
C PHE A 61 4.10 6.09 -0.50
N ALA A 62 3.33 5.40 0.36
CA ALA A 62 3.85 4.71 1.52
C ALA A 62 4.82 3.55 1.16
N ALA A 63 4.62 2.89 0.03
CA ALA A 63 5.53 1.87 -0.52
C ALA A 63 6.88 2.48 -0.90
N ILE A 64 6.88 3.64 -1.55
CA ILE A 64 8.08 4.37 -1.96
C ILE A 64 8.87 4.81 -0.73
N LEU A 65 8.19 5.46 0.23
CA LEU A 65 8.81 5.86 1.50
C LEU A 65 9.38 4.66 2.26
N ASN A 66 8.65 3.55 2.30
CA ASN A 66 9.14 2.30 2.87
C ASN A 66 10.37 1.80 2.13
N GLY A 67 10.37 1.83 0.79
CA GLY A 67 11.52 1.46 -0.02
C GLY A 67 12.75 2.29 0.31
N VAL A 68 12.61 3.61 0.47
CA VAL A 68 13.70 4.52 0.83
C VAL A 68 14.25 4.22 2.24
N ILE A 69 13.37 4.00 3.21
CA ILE A 69 13.75 3.69 4.60
C ILE A 69 14.37 2.29 4.71
N VAL A 70 13.86 1.34 3.93
CA VAL A 70 14.34 -0.05 3.89
C VAL A 70 15.60 -0.18 3.06
N PHE A 71 15.88 0.68 2.07
CA PHE A 71 17.19 0.74 1.38
C PHE A 71 18.36 0.99 2.35
N GLN A 72 18.08 1.58 3.52
CA GLN A 72 19.06 1.72 4.60
C GLN A 72 19.18 0.48 5.51
N LYS A 73 18.32 -0.55 5.38
CA LYS A 73 18.22 -1.69 6.32
C LYS A 73 18.00 -3.10 5.73
N VAL A 74 17.44 -3.31 4.53
CA VAL A 74 17.11 -4.65 3.97
C VAL A 74 17.24 -4.70 2.42
N THR A 75 17.48 -5.89 1.89
CA THR A 75 17.80 -6.24 0.48
C THR A 75 16.80 -5.76 -0.59
N PRO A 76 17.28 -5.27 -1.76
CA PRO A 76 16.49 -4.61 -2.82
C PRO A 76 15.40 -5.47 -3.47
N ARG A 77 15.44 -6.81 -3.32
CA ARG A 77 14.45 -7.74 -3.89
C ARG A 77 13.03 -7.51 -3.38
N HIS A 78 12.86 -7.21 -2.09
CA HIS A 78 11.52 -7.04 -1.51
C HIS A 78 10.84 -5.74 -1.97
N MET A 79 11.64 -4.70 -2.24
CA MET A 79 11.13 -3.44 -2.76
C MET A 79 10.62 -3.57 -4.20
N LEU A 80 11.38 -4.27 -5.04
CA LEU A 80 11.01 -4.52 -6.44
C LEU A 80 9.67 -5.25 -6.55
N ILE A 81 9.45 -6.29 -5.76
CA ILE A 81 8.20 -7.05 -5.75
C ILE A 81 7.02 -6.14 -5.36
N ARG A 82 7.21 -5.29 -4.35
CA ARG A 82 6.16 -4.39 -3.85
C ARG A 82 5.81 -3.29 -4.84
N LEU A 83 6.81 -2.77 -5.57
CA LEU A 83 6.64 -1.79 -6.63
C LEU A 83 5.91 -2.40 -7.83
N ILE A 84 6.33 -3.59 -8.29
CA ILE A 84 5.70 -4.32 -9.40
C ILE A 84 4.23 -4.60 -9.07
N PHE A 85 3.95 -5.08 -7.86
CA PHE A 85 2.57 -5.40 -7.45
C PHE A 85 1.68 -4.15 -7.41
N SER A 86 2.19 -3.02 -6.92
CA SER A 86 1.47 -1.75 -6.97
C SER A 86 1.21 -1.28 -8.40
N LEU A 87 2.22 -1.37 -9.27
CA LEU A 87 2.11 -0.90 -10.64
C LEU A 87 1.06 -1.69 -11.42
N ILE A 88 1.07 -3.02 -11.26
CA ILE A 88 0.07 -3.91 -11.86
C ILE A 88 -1.32 -3.56 -11.35
N LEU A 89 -1.49 -3.34 -10.04
CA LEU A 89 -2.78 -2.99 -9.46
C LEU A 89 -3.31 -1.66 -10.02
N VAL A 90 -2.45 -0.64 -10.10
CA VAL A 90 -2.81 0.69 -10.63
C VAL A 90 -3.15 0.63 -12.12
N SER A 91 -2.32 -0.03 -12.94
CA SER A 91 -2.59 -0.19 -14.37
C SER A 91 -3.87 -0.97 -14.62
N PHE A 92 -4.16 -2.01 -13.84
CA PHE A 92 -5.38 -2.79 -13.97
C PHE A 92 -6.63 -1.99 -13.58
N VAL A 93 -6.53 -1.18 -12.52
CA VAL A 93 -7.60 -0.25 -12.09
C VAL A 93 -7.85 0.82 -13.15
N TYR A 94 -6.81 1.37 -13.77
CA TYR A 94 -6.94 2.40 -14.80
C TYR A 94 -7.54 1.86 -16.10
N TRP A 95 -7.26 0.60 -16.44
CA TRP A 95 -7.73 0.01 -17.69
C TRP A 95 -9.21 -0.44 -17.65
N ILE A 96 -9.74 -0.66 -16.45
CA ILE A 96 -11.14 -1.07 -16.21
C ILE A 96 -12.09 0.11 -15.98
N SER A 97 -11.53 1.30 -15.73
CA SER A 97 -12.28 2.54 -15.48
C SER A 97 -12.49 3.34 -16.76
#